data_AF-A0AAU1UFN6-F1
#
_entry.id   AF-A0AAU1UFN6-F1
#
_cell.length_a   1.000
_cell.length_b   1.000
_cell.length_c   1.000
_cell.angle_alpha   90.00
_cell.angle_beta   90.00
_cell.angle_gamma   90.00
#
_symmetry.space_group_name_H-M   'P 1'
#
loop_
_entity.id
_entity.type
_entity.pdbx_description
1 polymer ?
#
loop_
_entity_poly.entity_id
_entity_poly.type
_entity_poly.pdbx_seq_one_letter_code
_entity_poly.pdbx_strand_id
1 'polypeptide(L)'
;MSTTTVDTPATGAQPVTEAVRPRRARRRGERSRLATFLSHGVLSVASLIALFPIAWLVYLSLGPDKDDYLHPGRILDKATLSNYSFVLEHTNFFKWLESTLIVSLGTTVVGVLFAATTGYAVSRMRFPGHRKLMWVLLLTQAFPIAVLIVPMYEILGDLGLIDTYGGLILVYCSTAVPYCAWLLKGYFDTIPYEIDEAGRIDGLSPFGTFARLIVPLAKPGLAVAAFYSFITAFGEVAFASTFMLDDEKYTFAVGLRSFVSEHDAQWNYMAATAVLIAIPVSAFFYLVQRNLVTGLTAGGTKG
;
A
#
# COMPACT_ATOMS: atom_id res chain seq x y z
N MET A 1 -70.00 38.34 52.23
CA MET A 1 -71.03 38.58 51.19
C MET A 1 -70.55 39.71 50.30
N SER A 2 -70.16 39.40 49.06
CA SER A 2 -70.32 40.28 47.90
C SER A 2 -70.00 39.49 46.63
N THR A 3 -70.90 39.67 45.68
CA THR A 3 -71.10 39.00 44.41
C THR A 3 -70.20 39.54 43.30
N THR A 4 -69.79 38.62 42.43
CA THR A 4 -69.60 38.72 40.96
C THR A 4 -69.69 40.09 40.28
N THR A 5 -68.72 40.36 39.40
CA THR A 5 -68.99 40.79 38.02
C THR A 5 -67.95 40.19 37.07
N VAL A 6 -68.48 39.74 35.93
CA VAL A 6 -67.80 39.12 34.78
C VAL A 6 -67.37 40.24 33.85
N ASP A 7 -66.12 40.22 33.37
CA ASP A 7 -65.74 40.92 32.14
C ASP A 7 -65.46 39.90 31.03
N THR A 8 -66.19 40.07 29.92
CA THR A 8 -66.06 39.30 28.68
C THR A 8 -64.94 39.92 27.83
N PRO A 9 -64.12 39.13 27.12
CA PRO A 9 -62.80 39.56 26.67
C PRO A 9 -62.88 40.51 25.48
N ALA A 10 -62.05 41.56 25.53
CA ALA A 10 -61.75 42.38 24.37
C ALA A 10 -61.00 41.54 23.32
N THR A 11 -61.53 41.55 22.11
CA THR A 11 -61.01 40.98 20.87
C THR A 11 -59.56 41.45 20.62
N GLY A 12 -58.61 40.71 21.17
CA GLY A 12 -57.19 40.86 20.86
C GLY A 12 -56.88 40.19 19.54
N ALA A 13 -56.53 40.99 18.54
CA ALA A 13 -56.05 40.54 17.24
C ALA A 13 -55.00 39.44 17.40
N GLN A 14 -55.24 38.29 16.77
CA GLN A 14 -54.25 37.23 16.67
C GLN A 14 -52.99 37.82 16.00
N PRO A 15 -51.79 37.61 16.57
CA PRO A 15 -50.57 37.97 15.87
C PRO A 15 -50.51 37.13 14.60
N VAL A 16 -50.55 37.80 13.45
CA VAL A 16 -50.33 37.20 12.14
C VAL A 16 -49.01 36.46 12.23
N THR A 17 -49.07 35.13 12.18
CA THR A 17 -47.93 34.25 12.09
C THR A 17 -47.11 34.68 10.88
N GLU A 18 -46.03 35.43 11.10
CA GLU A 18 -45.08 35.75 10.05
C GLU A 18 -44.57 34.42 9.49
N ALA A 19 -45.01 34.10 8.28
CA ALA A 19 -44.53 32.96 7.53
C ALA A 19 -43.01 33.13 7.37
N VAL A 20 -42.26 32.38 8.18
CA VAL A 20 -40.81 32.27 8.09
C VAL A 20 -40.50 31.83 6.66
N ARG A 21 -40.06 32.78 5.82
CA ARG A 21 -39.60 32.50 4.47
C ARG A 21 -38.55 31.39 4.57
N PRO A 22 -38.66 30.27 3.83
CA PRO A 22 -37.65 29.25 3.87
C PRO A 22 -36.33 29.91 3.47
N ARG A 23 -35.38 29.99 4.41
CA ARG A 23 -33.99 30.38 4.10
C ARG A 23 -33.55 29.43 3.00
N ARG A 24 -33.39 29.94 1.78
CA ARG A 24 -32.84 29.17 0.66
C ARG A 24 -31.58 28.49 1.17
N ALA A 25 -31.66 27.18 1.39
CA ALA A 25 -30.50 26.36 1.65
C ALA A 25 -29.55 26.62 0.46
N ARG A 26 -28.44 27.30 0.74
CA ARG A 26 -27.36 27.49 -0.24
C ARG A 26 -27.04 26.10 -0.78
N ARG A 27 -27.34 25.83 -2.06
CA ARG A 27 -26.95 24.59 -2.73
C ARG A 27 -25.43 24.48 -2.63
N ARG A 28 -24.95 23.74 -1.65
CA ARG A 28 -23.55 23.36 -1.47
C ARG A 28 -23.27 22.33 -2.57
N GLY A 29 -22.81 22.76 -3.74
CA GLY A 29 -22.61 21.81 -4.84
C GLY A 29 -22.09 22.32 -6.18
N GLU A 30 -22.12 23.61 -6.48
CA GLU A 30 -21.52 24.11 -7.73
C GLU A 30 -20.10 24.61 -7.41
N ARG A 31 -19.10 23.74 -7.56
CA ARG A 31 -17.70 24.19 -7.59
C ARG A 31 -17.60 25.26 -8.68
N SER A 32 -17.16 26.47 -8.31
CA SER A 32 -16.94 27.55 -9.26
C SER A 32 -16.07 27.03 -10.42
N ARG A 33 -16.41 27.38 -11.68
CA ARG A 33 -15.62 26.98 -12.86
C ARG A 33 -14.14 27.34 -12.70
N LEU A 34 -13.85 28.44 -11.99
CA LEU A 34 -12.52 28.86 -11.59
C LEU A 34 -11.85 27.88 -10.62
N ALA A 35 -12.58 27.38 -9.62
CA ALA A 35 -12.06 26.39 -8.67
C ALA A 35 -11.75 25.06 -9.37
N THR A 36 -12.58 24.63 -10.33
CA THR A 36 -12.32 23.45 -11.15
C THR A 36 -11.11 23.66 -12.06
N PHE A 37 -11.01 24.81 -12.73
CA PHE A 37 -9.87 25.16 -13.59
C PHE A 37 -8.55 25.23 -12.81
N LEU A 38 -8.55 25.89 -11.64
CA LEU A 38 -7.40 25.93 -10.74
C LEU A 38 -7.03 24.54 -10.23
N SER A 39 -8.02 23.70 -9.89
CA SER A 39 -7.76 22.33 -9.44
C SER A 39 -7.11 21.51 -10.54
N HIS A 40 -7.60 21.60 -11.79
CA HIS A 40 -6.97 20.94 -12.93
C HIS A 40 -5.57 21.47 -13.21
N GLY A 41 -5.37 22.79 -13.17
CA GLY A 41 -4.04 23.40 -13.34
C GLY A 41 -3.03 22.91 -12.31
N VAL A 42 -3.41 22.90 -11.02
CA VAL A 42 -2.57 22.38 -9.93
C VAL A 42 -2.28 20.90 -10.12
N LEU A 43 -3.28 20.09 -10.45
CA LEU A 43 -3.10 18.65 -10.71
C LEU A 43 -2.18 18.40 -11.91
N SER A 44 -2.32 19.15 -13.00
CA SER A 44 -1.45 19.04 -14.18
C SER A 44 0.00 19.39 -13.85
N VAL A 45 0.24 20.48 -13.13
CA VAL A 45 1.61 20.85 -12.69
C VAL A 45 2.18 19.79 -11.75
N ALA A 46 1.40 19.31 -10.78
CA ALA A 46 1.82 18.24 -9.89
C ALA A 46 2.16 16.95 -10.65
N SER A 47 1.36 16.57 -11.65
CA SER A 47 1.63 15.42 -12.52
C SER A 47 2.91 15.61 -13.33
N LEU A 48 3.18 16.81 -13.88
CA LEU A 48 4.41 17.08 -14.61
C LEU A 48 5.65 16.97 -13.71
N ILE A 49 5.59 17.51 -12.50
CA ILE A 49 6.67 17.38 -11.51
C ILE A 49 6.90 15.91 -11.15
N ALA A 50 5.84 15.13 -10.96
CA ALA A 50 5.95 13.71 -10.64
C ALA A 50 6.50 12.86 -11.81
N LEU A 51 6.16 13.22 -13.05
CA LEU A 51 6.62 12.50 -14.25
C LEU A 51 8.03 12.90 -14.68
N PHE A 52 8.52 14.07 -14.28
CA PHE A 52 9.83 14.57 -14.71
C PHE A 52 10.99 13.60 -14.39
N PRO A 53 11.15 13.03 -13.17
CA PRO A 53 12.22 12.08 -12.88
C PRO A 53 12.13 10.81 -13.74
N ILE A 54 10.91 10.35 -14.04
CA ILE A 54 10.68 9.17 -14.88
C ILE A 54 11.08 9.47 -16.33
N ALA A 55 10.65 10.62 -16.86
CA ALA A 55 11.03 11.07 -18.19
C ALA A 55 12.54 11.28 -18.32
N TRP A 56 13.18 11.81 -17.28
CA TRP A 56 14.63 11.97 -17.20
C TRP A 56 15.35 10.61 -17.20
N LEU A 57 14.85 9.64 -16.45
CA LEU A 57 15.39 8.28 -16.43
C LEU A 57 15.28 7.60 -17.80
N VAL A 58 14.13 7.74 -18.46
CA VAL A 58 13.92 7.24 -19.84
C VAL A 58 14.90 7.92 -20.78
N TYR A 59 15.08 9.23 -20.67
CA TYR A 59 16.05 9.97 -21.47
C TYR A 59 17.48 9.45 -21.27
N LEU A 60 17.92 9.26 -20.03
CA LEU A 60 19.25 8.71 -19.71
C LEU A 60 19.44 7.28 -20.27
N SER A 61 18.39 6.45 -20.23
CA SER A 61 18.48 5.08 -20.75
C SER A 61 18.69 4.96 -22.25
N LEU A 62 18.46 6.04 -23.01
CA LEU A 62 18.74 6.11 -24.45
C LEU A 62 20.21 6.44 -24.77
N GLY A 63 20.97 6.92 -23.78
CA GLY A 63 22.40 7.22 -23.93
C GLY A 63 23.23 5.94 -23.94
N PRO A 64 23.99 5.64 -25.02
CA PRO A 64 24.76 4.39 -25.12
C PRO A 64 25.92 4.32 -24.12
N ASP A 65 26.43 5.45 -23.63
CA ASP A 65 27.63 5.49 -22.81
C ASP A 65 27.29 5.63 -21.32
N LYS A 66 28.06 4.94 -20.47
CA LYS A 66 27.89 4.99 -19.02
C LYS A 66 28.04 6.39 -18.41
N ASP A 67 28.75 7.29 -19.10
CA ASP A 67 29.05 8.67 -18.67
C ASP A 67 28.06 9.70 -19.24
N ASP A 68 27.03 9.28 -19.97
CA ASP A 68 26.08 10.19 -20.62
C ASP A 68 25.29 11.07 -19.65
N TYR A 69 25.15 10.62 -18.40
CA TYR A 69 24.56 11.41 -17.34
C TYR A 69 25.37 12.68 -16.99
N LEU A 70 26.68 12.72 -17.29
CA LEU A 70 27.54 13.91 -17.10
C LEU A 70 27.33 14.95 -18.22
N HIS A 71 26.94 14.50 -19.41
CA HIS A 71 26.74 15.35 -20.59
C HIS A 71 25.39 15.07 -21.28
N PRO A 72 24.27 15.25 -20.56
CA PRO A 72 22.96 14.79 -21.02
C PRO A 72 22.49 15.48 -22.31
N GLY A 73 22.98 16.69 -22.61
CA GLY A 73 22.63 17.41 -23.83
C GLY A 73 23.04 16.71 -25.15
N ARG A 74 23.96 15.73 -25.10
CA ARG A 74 24.44 14.99 -26.28
C ARG A 74 23.74 13.65 -26.50
N ILE A 75 22.84 13.24 -25.60
CA ILE A 75 22.18 11.92 -25.68
C ILE A 75 21.31 11.83 -26.94
N LEU A 76 20.60 12.89 -27.31
CA LEU A 76 19.74 12.89 -28.50
C LEU A 76 20.51 12.59 -29.79
N ASP A 77 21.75 13.05 -29.91
CA ASP A 77 22.57 12.88 -31.11
C ASP A 77 22.98 11.42 -31.35
N LYS A 78 22.97 10.60 -30.28
CA LYS A 78 23.40 9.20 -30.28
C LYS A 78 22.39 8.26 -29.63
N ALA A 79 21.13 8.69 -29.56
CA ALA A 79 20.08 7.95 -28.88
C ALA A 79 19.91 6.55 -29.52
N THR A 80 19.89 5.52 -28.68
CA THR A 80 19.81 4.13 -29.14
C THR A 80 19.06 3.26 -28.13
N LEU A 81 18.63 2.09 -28.59
CA LEU A 81 18.00 1.06 -27.76
C LEU A 81 18.97 -0.08 -27.41
N SER A 82 20.27 0.09 -27.64
CA SER A 82 21.30 -0.92 -27.37
C SER A 82 21.31 -1.35 -25.90
N ASN A 83 21.12 -0.41 -24.96
CA ASN A 83 21.07 -0.71 -23.53
C ASN A 83 19.94 -1.68 -23.18
N TYR A 84 18.77 -1.53 -23.79
CA TYR A 84 17.65 -2.44 -23.58
C TYR A 84 17.94 -3.83 -24.12
N SER A 85 18.55 -3.91 -25.31
CA SER A 85 18.92 -5.19 -25.92
C SER A 85 19.97 -5.90 -25.06
N PHE A 86 20.97 -5.17 -24.57
CA PHE A 86 21.97 -5.69 -23.64
C PHE A 86 21.32 -6.26 -22.37
N VAL A 87 20.42 -5.49 -21.73
CA VAL A 87 19.74 -5.96 -20.51
C VAL A 87 18.91 -7.22 -20.78
N LEU A 88 18.18 -7.28 -21.89
CA LEU A 88 17.30 -8.42 -22.18
C LEU A 88 18.04 -9.68 -22.63
N GLU A 89 19.19 -9.54 -23.30
CA GLU A 89 19.92 -10.67 -23.91
C GLU A 89 21.15 -11.12 -23.11
N HIS A 90 21.80 -10.20 -22.39
CA HIS A 90 23.09 -10.43 -21.74
C HIS A 90 23.01 -10.37 -20.21
N THR A 91 21.81 -10.27 -19.63
CA THR A 91 21.61 -10.27 -18.18
C THR A 91 20.49 -11.22 -17.78
N ASN A 92 20.43 -11.53 -16.48
CA ASN A 92 19.40 -12.38 -15.88
C ASN A 92 18.07 -11.65 -15.65
N PHE A 93 17.75 -10.61 -16.45
CA PHE A 93 16.57 -9.75 -16.25
C PHE A 93 15.26 -10.52 -16.06
N PHE A 94 14.98 -11.52 -16.90
CA PHE A 94 13.76 -12.32 -16.80
C PHE A 94 13.73 -13.19 -15.54
N LYS A 95 14.89 -13.68 -15.10
CA LYS A 95 15.02 -14.37 -13.83
C LYS A 95 14.79 -13.43 -12.66
N TRP A 96 15.32 -12.21 -12.72
CA TRP A 96 15.06 -11.21 -11.70
C TRP A 96 13.59 -10.83 -11.59
N LEU A 97 12.88 -10.77 -12.72
CA LEU A 97 11.42 -10.58 -12.75
C LEU A 97 10.71 -11.74 -12.05
N GLU A 98 11.07 -12.97 -12.41
CA GLU A 98 10.54 -14.19 -11.84
C GLU A 98 10.74 -14.24 -10.32
N SER A 99 11.99 -14.08 -9.84
CA SER A 99 12.34 -14.07 -8.42
C SER A 99 11.59 -12.97 -7.66
N THR A 100 11.51 -11.76 -8.22
CA THR A 100 10.79 -10.64 -7.59
C THR A 100 9.29 -10.95 -7.45
N LEU A 101 8.66 -11.50 -8.49
CA LEU A 101 7.25 -11.87 -8.45
C LEU A 101 6.98 -13.02 -7.47
N ILE A 102 7.82 -14.06 -7.48
CA ILE A 102 7.69 -15.20 -6.57
C ILE A 102 7.78 -14.72 -5.12
N VAL A 103 8.81 -13.93 -4.79
CA VAL A 103 9.04 -13.46 -3.42
C VAL A 103 7.95 -12.48 -3.00
N SER A 104 7.63 -11.46 -3.81
CA SER A 104 6.63 -10.46 -3.45
C SER A 104 5.21 -11.04 -3.33
N LEU A 105 4.78 -11.91 -4.24
CA LEU A 105 3.48 -12.58 -4.15
C LEU A 105 3.47 -13.61 -3.01
N GLY A 106 4.54 -14.37 -2.83
CA GLY A 106 4.69 -15.31 -1.74
C GLY A 106 4.57 -14.65 -0.37
N THR A 107 5.32 -13.56 -0.16
CA THR A 107 5.20 -12.73 1.05
C THR A 107 3.81 -12.15 1.20
N THR A 108 3.18 -11.68 0.11
CA THR A 108 1.83 -11.12 0.18
C THR A 108 0.81 -12.16 0.63
N VAL A 109 0.81 -13.34 0.02
CA VAL A 109 -0.14 -14.41 0.37
C VAL A 109 0.11 -14.87 1.79
N VAL A 110 1.33 -15.26 2.13
CA VAL A 110 1.67 -15.80 3.45
C VAL A 110 1.50 -14.73 4.54
N GLY A 111 2.05 -13.54 4.32
CA GLY A 111 2.00 -12.43 5.26
C GLY A 111 0.58 -11.93 5.52
N VAL A 112 -0.27 -11.79 4.49
CA VAL A 112 -1.67 -11.39 4.69
C VAL A 112 -2.46 -12.46 5.41
N LEU A 113 -2.22 -13.75 5.16
CA LEU A 113 -2.88 -14.84 5.90
C LEU A 113 -2.55 -14.76 7.41
N PHE A 114 -1.27 -14.62 7.76
CA PHE A 114 -0.85 -14.45 9.15
C PHE A 114 -1.37 -13.15 9.77
N ALA A 115 -1.34 -12.05 9.02
CA ALA A 115 -1.86 -10.78 9.48
C ALA A 115 -3.38 -10.79 9.70
N ALA A 116 -4.14 -11.42 8.81
CA ALA A 116 -5.60 -11.50 8.90
C ALA A 116 -6.04 -12.35 10.10
N THR A 117 -5.42 -13.51 10.28
CA THR A 117 -5.68 -14.38 11.44
C THR A 117 -5.31 -13.70 12.75
N THR A 118 -4.14 -13.06 12.81
CA THR A 118 -3.69 -12.28 13.98
C THR A 118 -4.63 -11.12 14.27
N GLY A 119 -4.96 -10.32 13.26
CA GLY A 119 -5.84 -9.16 13.41
C GLY A 119 -7.24 -9.55 13.87
N TYR A 120 -7.79 -10.64 13.33
CA TYR A 120 -9.10 -11.15 13.74
C TYR A 120 -9.07 -11.68 15.18
N ALA A 121 -8.06 -12.48 15.53
CA ALA A 121 -7.92 -13.00 16.89
C ALA A 121 -7.85 -11.86 17.92
N VAL A 122 -7.09 -10.81 17.64
CA VAL A 122 -6.98 -9.67 18.57
C VAL A 122 -8.24 -8.79 18.59
N SER A 123 -8.96 -8.69 17.48
CA SER A 123 -10.23 -7.92 17.40
C SER A 123 -11.39 -8.61 18.14
N ARG A 124 -11.48 -9.94 18.03
CA ARG A 124 -12.64 -10.72 18.53
C ARG A 124 -12.37 -11.51 19.80
N MET A 125 -11.16 -11.98 20.02
CA MET A 125 -10.85 -12.89 21.12
C MET A 125 -10.23 -12.14 22.29
N ARG A 126 -10.81 -12.28 23.48
CA ARG A 126 -10.28 -11.71 24.72
C ARG A 126 -9.37 -12.73 25.40
N PHE A 127 -8.07 -12.68 25.10
CA PHE A 127 -7.05 -13.47 25.78
C PHE A 127 -6.10 -12.59 26.60
N PRO A 128 -5.41 -13.15 27.61
CA PRO A 128 -4.44 -12.39 28.41
C PRO A 128 -3.37 -11.76 27.52
N GLY A 129 -3.21 -10.43 27.58
CA GLY A 129 -2.17 -9.71 26.85
C GLY A 129 -2.51 -9.28 25.40
N HIS A 130 -3.72 -9.52 24.88
CA HIS A 130 -4.11 -9.15 23.51
C HIS A 130 -3.78 -7.69 23.13
N ARG A 131 -3.98 -6.72 24.04
CA ARG A 131 -3.62 -5.32 23.80
C ARG A 131 -2.11 -5.08 23.76
N LYS A 132 -1.35 -5.79 24.61
CA LYS A 132 0.12 -5.69 24.64
C LYS A 132 0.75 -6.31 23.40
N LEU A 133 0.18 -7.40 22.88
CA LEU A 133 0.63 -8.06 21.65
C LEU A 133 0.72 -7.06 20.48
N MET A 134 -0.32 -6.24 20.28
CA MET A 134 -0.31 -5.23 19.21
C MET A 134 0.78 -4.17 19.40
N TRP A 135 1.00 -3.73 20.64
CA TRP A 135 2.08 -2.78 20.92
C TRP A 135 3.46 -3.38 20.68
N VAL A 136 3.67 -4.64 21.07
CA VAL A 136 4.93 -5.35 20.80
C VAL A 136 5.16 -5.48 19.30
N LEU A 137 4.15 -5.90 18.54
CA LEU A 137 4.22 -5.99 17.07
C LEU A 137 4.57 -4.64 16.41
N LEU A 138 4.03 -3.53 16.91
CA LEU A 138 4.40 -2.21 16.40
C LEU A 138 5.80 -1.77 16.85
N LEU A 139 6.19 -2.10 18.08
CA LEU A 139 7.49 -1.71 18.62
C LEU A 139 8.64 -2.42 17.91
N THR A 140 8.44 -3.66 17.43
CA THR A 140 9.46 -4.33 16.62
C THR A 140 9.74 -3.61 15.30
N GLN A 141 8.80 -2.81 14.78
CA GLN A 141 9.00 -2.00 13.57
C GLN A 141 9.86 -0.76 13.80
N ALA A 142 10.09 -0.37 15.06
CA ALA A 142 10.98 0.75 15.37
C ALA A 142 12.46 0.36 15.26
N PHE A 143 12.78 -0.94 15.20
CA PHE A 143 14.14 -1.41 15.03
C PHE A 143 14.64 -1.15 13.60
N PRO A 144 15.86 -0.63 13.44
CA PRO A 144 16.44 -0.42 12.11
C PRO A 144 16.70 -1.76 11.42
N ILE A 145 16.21 -1.89 10.18
CA ILE A 145 16.33 -3.11 9.35
C ILE A 145 17.79 -3.61 9.28
N ALA A 146 18.75 -2.69 9.16
CA ALA A 146 20.18 -3.02 9.08
C ALA A 146 20.69 -3.86 10.26
N VAL A 147 20.16 -3.63 11.48
CA VAL A 147 20.56 -4.38 12.68
C VAL A 147 19.99 -5.79 12.68
N LEU A 148 18.89 -6.02 11.97
CA LEU A 148 18.24 -7.33 11.87
C LEU A 148 18.93 -8.25 10.85
N ILE A 149 19.77 -7.72 9.96
CA ILE A 149 20.39 -8.50 8.88
C ILE A 149 21.27 -9.64 9.44
N VAL A 150 22.20 -9.33 10.34
CA VAL A 150 23.11 -10.32 10.94
C VAL A 150 22.36 -11.44 11.66
N PRO A 151 21.46 -11.17 12.63
CA PRO A 151 20.77 -12.27 13.32
C PRO A 151 19.83 -13.06 12.39
N MET A 152 19.22 -12.42 11.38
CA MET A 152 18.43 -13.15 10.39
C MET A 152 19.31 -14.04 9.51
N TYR A 153 20.52 -13.59 9.15
CA TYR A 153 21.48 -14.39 8.39
C TYR A 153 21.87 -15.66 9.16
N GLU A 154 22.22 -15.54 10.43
CA GLU A 154 22.56 -16.68 11.30
C GLU A 154 21.38 -17.68 11.37
N ILE A 155 20.16 -17.20 11.62
CA ILE A 155 18.97 -18.05 11.69
C ILE A 155 18.71 -18.77 10.36
N LEU A 156 18.79 -18.06 9.23
CA LEU A 156 18.60 -18.66 7.92
C LEU A 156 19.74 -19.64 7.58
N GLY A 157 20.97 -19.34 8.00
CA GLY A 157 22.13 -20.21 7.85
C GLY A 157 21.96 -21.53 8.59
N ASP A 158 21.58 -21.47 9.86
CA ASP A 158 21.30 -22.65 10.69
C ASP A 158 20.16 -23.51 10.12
N LEU A 159 19.16 -22.87 9.52
CA LEU A 159 18.02 -23.55 8.88
C LEU A 159 18.32 -24.02 7.44
N GLY A 160 19.47 -23.68 6.86
CA GLY A 160 19.81 -23.98 5.47
C GLY A 160 18.90 -23.27 4.44
N LEU A 161 18.37 -22.09 4.79
CA LEU A 161 17.43 -21.31 3.97
C LEU A 161 18.06 -20.11 3.27
N ILE A 162 19.38 -19.91 3.40
CA ILE A 162 20.12 -18.92 2.61
C ILE A 162 20.05 -19.29 1.13
N ASP A 163 19.98 -18.27 0.27
CA ASP A 163 19.88 -18.40 -1.19
C ASP A 163 18.62 -19.16 -1.66
N THR A 164 17.54 -19.05 -0.88
CA THR A 164 16.23 -19.63 -1.21
C THR A 164 15.11 -18.58 -1.18
N TYR A 165 14.14 -18.72 -2.08
CA TYR A 165 12.94 -17.86 -2.08
C TYR A 165 12.13 -18.02 -0.80
N GLY A 166 12.06 -19.23 -0.23
CA GLY A 166 11.35 -19.49 1.02
C GLY A 166 11.95 -18.74 2.21
N GLY A 167 13.28 -18.76 2.35
CA GLY A 167 13.99 -17.98 3.36
C GLY A 167 13.71 -16.49 3.25
N LEU A 168 13.79 -15.94 2.04
CA LEU A 168 13.52 -14.52 1.80
C LEU A 168 12.05 -14.15 2.08
N ILE A 169 11.09 -14.99 1.67
CA ILE A 169 9.66 -14.81 1.94
C ILE A 169 9.39 -14.75 3.45
N LEU A 170 10.02 -15.64 4.23
CA LEU A 170 9.85 -15.68 5.69
C LEU A 170 10.39 -14.40 6.36
N VAL A 171 11.58 -13.95 5.96
CA VAL A 171 12.15 -12.69 6.46
C VAL A 171 11.21 -11.53 6.13
N TYR A 172 10.73 -11.43 4.90
CA TYR A 172 9.82 -10.35 4.51
C TYR A 172 8.48 -10.42 5.23
N CYS A 173 7.98 -11.62 5.57
CA CYS A 173 6.79 -11.74 6.41
C CYS A 173 7.04 -11.16 7.82
N SER A 174 8.24 -11.33 8.38
CA SER A 174 8.57 -10.78 9.71
C SER A 174 8.45 -9.25 9.78
N THR A 175 8.67 -8.56 8.66
CA THR A 175 8.55 -7.09 8.56
C THR A 175 7.14 -6.66 8.14
N ALA A 176 6.49 -7.37 7.21
CA ALA A 176 5.18 -6.99 6.69
C ALA A 176 4.01 -7.32 7.66
N VAL A 177 4.05 -8.49 8.30
CA VAL A 177 2.94 -9.00 9.14
C VAL A 177 2.57 -8.05 10.28
N PRO A 178 3.50 -7.46 11.06
CA PRO A 178 3.13 -6.65 12.22
C PRO A 178 2.26 -5.43 11.87
N TYR A 179 2.62 -4.71 10.81
CA TYR A 179 1.82 -3.58 10.34
C TYR A 179 0.49 -4.04 9.71
N CYS A 180 0.52 -5.05 8.85
CA CYS A 180 -0.70 -5.61 8.25
C CYS A 180 -1.69 -6.13 9.29
N ALA A 181 -1.21 -6.77 10.36
CA ALA A 181 -2.05 -7.28 11.44
C ALA A 181 -2.74 -6.13 12.18
N TRP A 182 -2.01 -5.03 12.41
CA TRP A 182 -2.57 -3.83 13.03
C TRP A 182 -3.61 -3.14 12.14
N LEU A 183 -3.32 -3.01 10.85
CA LEU A 183 -4.25 -2.48 9.87
C LEU A 183 -5.54 -3.32 9.78
N LEU A 184 -5.40 -4.64 9.68
CA LEU A 184 -6.53 -5.56 9.59
C LEU A 184 -7.33 -5.62 10.87
N LYS A 185 -6.68 -5.59 12.04
CA LYS A 185 -7.36 -5.44 13.34
C LYS A 185 -8.25 -4.19 13.35
N GLY A 186 -7.70 -3.04 12.94
CA GLY A 186 -8.46 -1.79 12.85
C GLY A 186 -9.65 -1.89 11.89
N TYR A 187 -9.50 -2.60 10.77
CA TYR A 187 -10.60 -2.86 9.84
C TYR A 187 -11.65 -3.80 10.44
N PHE A 188 -11.25 -4.92 11.03
CA PHE A 188 -12.18 -5.87 11.65
C PHE A 188 -12.98 -5.25 12.79
N ASP A 189 -12.41 -4.31 13.55
CA ASP A 189 -13.12 -3.55 14.59
C ASP A 189 -14.27 -2.69 14.03
N THR A 190 -14.29 -2.40 12.73
CA THR A 190 -15.40 -1.69 12.07
C THR A 190 -16.59 -2.58 11.74
N ILE A 191 -16.36 -3.90 11.65
CA ILE A 191 -17.41 -4.87 11.36
C ILE A 191 -18.20 -5.12 12.66
N PRO A 192 -19.54 -5.01 12.65
CA PRO A 192 -20.35 -5.19 13.86
C PRO A 192 -20.18 -6.59 14.48
N TYR A 193 -20.19 -6.67 15.82
CA TYR A 193 -20.01 -7.94 16.56
C TYR A 193 -21.18 -8.91 16.36
N GLU A 194 -22.33 -8.40 15.96
CA GLU A 194 -23.55 -9.14 15.69
C GLU A 194 -23.36 -10.16 14.55
N ILE A 195 -22.42 -9.92 13.63
CA ILE A 195 -22.06 -10.87 12.57
C ILE A 195 -21.42 -12.13 13.16
N ASP A 196 -20.56 -11.96 14.16
CA ASP A 196 -19.91 -13.07 14.86
C ASP A 196 -20.94 -13.87 15.69
N GLU A 197 -21.90 -13.19 16.30
CA GLU A 197 -23.00 -13.81 17.06
C GLU A 197 -23.94 -14.59 16.14
N ALA A 198 -24.31 -14.03 14.99
CA ALA A 198 -25.11 -14.72 13.98
C ALA A 198 -24.43 -16.01 13.50
N GLY A 199 -23.13 -15.95 13.19
CA GLY A 199 -22.36 -17.14 12.82
C GLY A 199 -22.36 -18.22 13.91
N ARG A 200 -22.31 -17.83 15.19
CA ARG A 200 -22.39 -18.78 16.31
C ARG A 200 -23.79 -19.39 16.46
N ILE A 201 -24.85 -18.63 16.22
CA ILE A 201 -26.24 -19.13 16.19
C ILE A 201 -26.41 -20.15 15.05
N ASP A 202 -25.78 -19.89 13.90
CA ASP A 202 -25.73 -20.80 12.75
C ASP A 202 -24.79 -22.01 12.94
N GLY A 203 -24.20 -22.17 14.13
CA GLY A 203 -23.33 -23.30 14.48
C GLY A 203 -21.93 -23.25 13.88
N LEU A 204 -21.48 -22.11 13.36
CA LEU A 204 -20.12 -21.94 12.86
C LEU A 204 -19.11 -21.90 14.03
N SER A 205 -17.96 -22.55 13.83
CA SER A 205 -16.80 -22.38 14.70
C SER A 205 -16.20 -20.98 14.53
N PRO A 206 -15.36 -20.47 15.46
CA PRO A 206 -14.73 -19.15 15.32
C PRO A 206 -13.94 -18.98 14.01
N PHE A 207 -13.27 -20.05 13.56
CA PHE A 207 -12.59 -20.06 12.26
C PHE A 207 -13.58 -20.13 11.09
N GLY A 208 -14.69 -20.85 11.24
CA GLY A 208 -15.79 -20.85 10.27
C GLY A 208 -16.40 -19.46 10.08
N THR A 209 -16.71 -18.75 11.16
CA THR A 209 -17.17 -17.35 11.15
C THR A 209 -16.14 -16.44 10.48
N PHE A 210 -14.86 -16.56 10.85
CA PHE A 210 -13.78 -15.81 10.24
C PHE A 210 -13.74 -15.99 8.71
N ALA A 211 -13.63 -17.23 8.24
CA ALA A 211 -13.41 -17.52 6.84
C ALA A 211 -14.65 -17.24 5.97
N ARG A 212 -15.86 -17.52 6.47
CA ARG A 212 -17.10 -17.45 5.68
C ARG A 212 -17.82 -16.12 5.78
N LEU A 213 -17.71 -15.41 6.91
CA LEU A 213 -18.45 -14.16 7.14
C LEU A 213 -17.51 -12.96 7.15
N ILE A 214 -16.46 -13.00 7.98
CA ILE A 214 -15.63 -11.82 8.24
C ILE A 214 -14.68 -11.52 7.08
N VAL A 215 -13.98 -12.53 6.53
CA VAL A 215 -13.05 -12.35 5.40
C VAL A 215 -13.75 -11.75 4.17
N PRO A 216 -14.94 -12.22 3.73
CA PRO A 216 -15.66 -11.59 2.62
C PRO A 216 -16.04 -10.13 2.86
N LEU A 217 -16.45 -9.77 4.09
CA LEU A 217 -16.77 -8.39 4.46
C LEU A 217 -15.51 -7.51 4.56
N ALA A 218 -14.38 -8.10 4.90
CA ALA A 218 -13.09 -7.43 5.04
C ALA A 218 -12.27 -7.36 3.75
N LYS A 219 -12.81 -7.76 2.58
CA LYS A 219 -12.12 -7.71 1.29
C LYS A 219 -11.42 -6.36 1.01
N PRO A 220 -12.02 -5.18 1.28
CA PRO A 220 -11.33 -3.92 1.04
C PRO A 220 -10.12 -3.72 1.97
N GLY A 221 -10.22 -4.11 3.26
CA GLY A 221 -9.10 -4.08 4.20
C GLY A 221 -7.99 -5.07 3.83
N LEU A 222 -8.37 -6.27 3.39
CA LEU A 222 -7.43 -7.28 2.89
C LEU A 222 -6.70 -6.81 1.62
N ALA A 223 -7.39 -6.09 0.72
CA ALA A 223 -6.76 -5.53 -0.47
C ALA A 223 -5.70 -4.47 -0.11
N VAL A 224 -5.96 -3.63 0.90
CA VAL A 224 -4.99 -2.64 1.38
C VAL A 224 -3.79 -3.34 2.04
N ALA A 225 -4.02 -4.35 2.90
CA ALA A 225 -2.96 -5.12 3.53
C ALA A 225 -2.10 -5.88 2.49
N ALA A 226 -2.74 -6.47 1.48
CA ALA A 226 -2.06 -7.17 0.41
C ALA A 226 -1.20 -6.23 -0.43
N PHE A 227 -1.73 -5.05 -0.77
CA PHE A 227 -0.96 -4.06 -1.51
C PHE A 227 0.23 -3.54 -0.72
N TYR A 228 0.05 -3.23 0.58
CA TYR A 228 1.15 -2.84 1.45
C TYR A 228 2.23 -3.93 1.52
N SER A 229 1.82 -5.19 1.73
CA SER A 229 2.75 -6.32 1.81
C SER A 229 3.50 -6.50 0.49
N PHE A 230 2.80 -6.39 -0.64
CA PHE A 230 3.37 -6.53 -1.97
C PHE A 230 4.39 -5.43 -2.26
N ILE A 231 4.02 -4.15 -2.11
CA ILE A 231 4.92 -3.03 -2.44
C ILE A 231 6.16 -3.01 -1.54
N THR A 232 5.99 -3.40 -0.27
CA THR A 232 7.11 -3.51 0.69
C THR A 232 8.07 -4.61 0.25
N ALA A 233 7.57 -5.81 -0.08
CA ALA A 233 8.41 -6.92 -0.53
C ALA A 233 9.04 -6.68 -1.91
N PHE A 234 8.29 -6.04 -2.81
CA PHE A 234 8.71 -5.77 -4.18
C PHE A 234 9.91 -4.81 -4.24
N GLY A 235 9.92 -3.80 -3.36
CA GLY A 235 10.98 -2.79 -3.31
C GLY A 235 12.10 -3.09 -2.30
N GLU A 236 12.14 -4.28 -1.70
CA GLU A 236 13.11 -4.61 -0.67
C GLU A 236 14.47 -4.97 -1.27
N VAL A 237 15.53 -4.33 -0.78
CA VAL A 237 16.91 -4.47 -1.30
C VAL A 237 17.86 -5.05 -0.24
N ALA A 238 17.73 -4.64 1.01
CA ALA A 238 18.73 -4.86 2.05
C ALA A 238 18.89 -6.34 2.38
N PHE A 239 17.78 -7.03 2.68
CA PHE A 239 17.79 -8.46 2.95
C PHE A 239 18.06 -9.26 1.67
N ALA A 240 17.42 -8.92 0.54
CA ALA A 240 17.67 -9.63 -0.72
C ALA A 240 19.15 -9.62 -1.11
N SER A 241 19.83 -8.46 -0.99
CA SER A 241 21.24 -8.33 -1.35
C SER A 241 22.20 -9.11 -0.43
N THR A 242 21.73 -9.54 0.75
CA THR A 242 22.53 -10.30 1.70
C THR A 242 22.21 -11.80 1.63
N PHE A 243 20.96 -12.17 1.34
CA PHE A 243 20.48 -13.55 1.44
C PHE A 243 20.38 -14.27 0.11
N MET A 244 20.31 -13.54 -1.01
CA MET A 244 20.38 -14.12 -2.35
C MET A 244 21.81 -14.01 -2.85
N LEU A 245 22.46 -15.15 -3.08
CA LEU A 245 23.87 -15.25 -3.45
C LEU A 245 24.02 -15.53 -4.95
N ASP A 246 23.18 -16.42 -5.47
CA ASP A 246 23.12 -16.79 -6.89
C ASP A 246 22.47 -15.67 -7.72
N ASP A 247 23.15 -15.23 -8.77
CA ASP A 247 22.72 -14.12 -9.61
C ASP A 247 21.49 -14.44 -10.46
N GLU A 248 21.22 -15.73 -10.69
CA GLU A 248 19.96 -16.21 -11.28
C GLU A 248 18.77 -16.06 -10.32
N LYS A 249 19.00 -15.88 -9.02
CA LYS A 249 17.94 -15.77 -8.01
C LYS A 249 17.77 -14.35 -7.46
N TYR A 250 18.55 -13.39 -7.95
CA TYR A 250 18.44 -12.00 -7.53
C TYR A 250 17.04 -11.44 -7.79
N THR A 251 16.57 -10.59 -6.87
CA THR A 251 15.40 -9.73 -7.16
C THR A 251 15.83 -8.56 -8.04
N PHE A 252 14.89 -7.87 -8.65
CA PHE A 252 15.16 -6.67 -9.44
C PHE A 252 15.94 -5.61 -8.67
N ALA A 253 15.64 -5.45 -7.39
CA ALA A 253 16.35 -4.57 -6.47
C ALA A 253 17.85 -4.90 -6.40
N VAL A 254 18.20 -6.18 -6.35
CA VAL A 254 19.59 -6.65 -6.29
C VAL A 254 20.23 -6.62 -7.67
N GLY A 255 19.52 -7.07 -8.71
CA GLY A 255 20.00 -7.03 -10.10
C GLY A 255 20.30 -5.61 -10.58
N LEU A 256 19.53 -4.61 -10.14
CA LEU A 256 19.81 -3.20 -10.46
C LEU A 256 21.13 -2.73 -9.82
N ARG A 257 21.44 -3.23 -8.62
CA ARG A 257 22.66 -2.89 -7.88
C ARG A 257 23.91 -3.52 -8.49
N SER A 258 23.79 -4.62 -9.23
CA SER A 258 24.94 -5.27 -9.88
C SER A 258 25.59 -4.41 -10.98
N PHE A 259 24.85 -3.44 -11.55
CA PHE A 259 25.40 -2.47 -12.51
C PHE A 259 26.29 -1.39 -11.88
N VAL A 260 26.28 -1.26 -10.56
CA VAL A 260 27.02 -0.22 -9.84
C VAL A 260 28.03 -0.88 -8.91
N SER A 261 29.28 -0.96 -9.38
CA SER A 261 30.42 -1.35 -8.54
C SER A 261 31.16 -0.12 -8.02
N GLU A 262 32.06 -0.32 -7.06
CA GLU A 262 32.87 0.76 -6.49
C GLU A 262 33.82 1.42 -7.50
N HIS A 263 34.24 0.69 -8.53
CA HIS A 263 35.25 1.14 -9.50
C HIS A 263 34.69 1.38 -10.90
N ASP A 264 33.50 0.84 -11.20
CA ASP A 264 32.82 1.02 -12.47
C ASP A 264 31.30 0.99 -12.29
N ALA A 265 30.63 2.07 -12.71
CA ALA A 265 29.19 2.22 -12.59
C ALA A 265 28.57 2.39 -13.98
N GLN A 266 27.78 1.40 -14.39
CA GLN A 266 27.13 1.33 -15.69
C GLN A 266 25.73 1.96 -15.61
N TRP A 267 25.69 3.29 -15.43
CA TRP A 267 24.45 4.06 -15.20
C TRP A 267 23.46 3.95 -16.36
N ASN A 268 23.95 3.80 -17.59
CA ASN A 268 23.16 3.58 -18.80
C ASN A 268 22.35 2.25 -18.72
N TYR A 269 22.99 1.14 -18.33
CA TYR A 269 22.31 -0.15 -18.16
C TYR A 269 21.38 -0.15 -16.95
N MET A 270 21.77 0.50 -15.86
CA MET A 270 20.92 0.67 -14.69
C MET A 270 19.64 1.46 -15.04
N ALA A 271 19.77 2.56 -15.79
CA ALA A 271 18.63 3.36 -16.24
C ALA A 271 17.70 2.55 -17.15
N ALA A 272 18.25 1.83 -18.15
CA ALA A 272 17.45 0.98 -19.04
C ALA A 272 16.72 -0.13 -18.28
N THR A 273 17.41 -0.78 -17.33
CA THR A 273 16.82 -1.82 -16.47
C THR A 273 15.69 -1.25 -15.61
N ALA A 274 15.88 -0.08 -15.00
CA ALA A 274 14.84 0.58 -14.20
C ALA A 274 13.60 0.95 -15.03
N VAL A 275 13.78 1.39 -16.29
CA VAL A 275 12.66 1.63 -17.22
C VAL A 275 11.93 0.32 -17.56
N LEU A 276 12.67 -0.77 -17.81
CA LEU A 276 12.08 -2.08 -18.06
C LEU A 276 11.29 -2.60 -16.86
N ILE A 277 11.77 -2.38 -15.63
CA ILE A 277 11.06 -2.73 -14.39
C ILE A 277 9.81 -1.87 -14.19
N ALA A 278 9.83 -0.59 -14.58
CA ALA A 278 8.70 0.31 -14.41
C ALA A 278 7.45 -0.14 -15.21
N ILE A 279 7.64 -0.86 -16.33
CA ILE A 279 6.56 -1.37 -17.18
C ILE A 279 5.66 -2.38 -16.43
N PRO A 280 6.16 -3.53 -15.94
CA PRO A 280 5.34 -4.51 -15.22
C PRO A 280 4.80 -3.94 -13.90
N VAL A 281 5.54 -3.06 -13.23
CA VAL A 281 5.06 -2.38 -12.00
C VAL A 281 3.85 -1.50 -12.30
N SER A 282 3.93 -0.69 -13.36
CA SER A 282 2.83 0.18 -13.77
C SER A 282 1.61 -0.61 -14.22
N ALA A 283 1.82 -1.71 -14.96
CA ALA A 283 0.75 -2.61 -15.37
C ALA A 283 0.06 -3.26 -14.15
N PHE A 284 0.84 -3.78 -13.20
CA PHE A 284 0.31 -4.34 -11.95
C PHE A 284 -0.48 -3.30 -11.16
N PHE A 285 0.09 -2.10 -10.95
CA PHE A 285 -0.58 -1.02 -10.23
C PHE A 285 -1.90 -0.62 -10.89
N TYR A 286 -1.92 -0.53 -12.23
CA TYR A 286 -3.12 -0.22 -12.99
C TYR A 286 -4.25 -1.24 -12.78
N LEU A 287 -3.90 -2.52 -12.62
CA LEU A 287 -4.87 -3.59 -12.33
C LEU A 287 -5.39 -3.53 -10.89
N VAL A 288 -4.54 -3.17 -9.92
CA VAL A 288 -4.86 -3.23 -8.48
C VAL A 288 -5.52 -1.95 -7.95
N GLN A 289 -5.22 -0.77 -8.53
CA GLN A 289 -5.66 0.55 -8.02
C GLN A 289 -7.19 0.68 -7.79
N ARG A 290 -8.02 0.03 -8.61
CA ARG A 290 -9.49 0.08 -8.48
C ARG A 290 -9.97 -0.47 -7.13
N ASN A 291 -9.28 -1.50 -6.62
CA ASN A 291 -9.62 -2.13 -5.34
C ASN A 291 -9.12 -1.30 -4.15
N LEU A 292 -8.04 -0.53 -4.33
CA LEU A 292 -7.47 0.33 -3.30
C LEU A 292 -8.31 1.58 -3.01
N VAL A 293 -8.80 2.25 -4.05
CA VAL A 293 -9.61 3.48 -3.91
C VAL A 293 -10.90 3.21 -3.13
N THR A 294 -11.48 2.02 -3.29
CA THR A 294 -12.70 1.60 -2.57
C THR A 294 -12.40 1.31 -1.09
N GLY A 295 -11.25 0.69 -0.78
CA GLY A 295 -10.85 0.38 0.61
C GLY A 295 -10.44 1.60 1.43
N LEU A 296 -9.74 2.57 0.82
CA LEU A 296 -9.30 3.80 1.49
C LEU A 296 -10.45 4.76 1.81
N THR A 297 -11.53 4.74 1.02
CA THR A 297 -12.70 5.62 1.21
C THR A 297 -13.72 5.07 2.22
N ALA A 298 -13.80 3.74 2.36
CA ALA A 298 -14.71 3.09 3.31
C ALA A 298 -14.35 3.34 4.79
N GLY A 299 -13.06 3.50 5.11
CA GLY A 299 -12.61 3.78 6.48
C GLY A 299 -12.63 5.26 6.89
N GLY A 300 -12.68 6.18 5.91
CA GLY A 300 -12.52 7.63 6.12
C GLY A 300 -13.82 8.42 6.28
N THR A 301 -14.99 7.80 6.07
CA THR A 301 -16.30 8.47 6.17
C THR A 301 -17.05 8.03 7.43
N LYS A 302 -16.49 8.37 8.59
CA LYS A 302 -17.28 8.58 9.81
C LYS A 302 -17.29 10.07 10.12
N GLY A 303 -18.26 10.74 9.54
CA GLY A 303 -18.74 12.08 9.85
C GLY A 303 -20.24 12.10 9.57
#